data_AF-A0A2V9V4K4-F1
#
_entry.id   AF-A0A2V9V4K4-F1
#
_cell.length_a   1.000
_cell.length_b   1.000
_cell.length_c   1.000
_cell.angle_alpha   90.00
_cell.angle_beta   90.00
_cell.angle_gamma   90.00
#
_symmetry.space_group_name_H-M   'P 1'
#
loop_
_entity.id
_entity.type
_entity.pdbx_description
1 polymer ?
#
loop_
_entity_poly.entity_id
_entity_poly.type
_entity_poly.pdbx_seq_one_letter_code
_entity_poly.pdbx_strand_id
1 'polypeptide(L)'
;MLQMYRVTKFLFPEMFRFAASLTKIYEFFMMPKPPHARLSSNMQTMNPECQSWPQPPGVAAFQLHKEPKLKLSLETRNRGDVMIVHCHGRIVYRDEAAALSRLVGEVLEHSRKLILDLSGVTSMDSAGIGELALLQNCAQGKNATFKCAGPNEFVRNLLDLTNLDSVLEIHSSVNDALESFAGDEVCADS
;
A
#
# COMPACT_ATOMS: atom_id res chain seq x y z
N MET A 1 17.92 33.08 16.83
CA MET A 1 18.63 31.90 17.34
C MET A 1 17.72 31.30 18.43
N LEU A 2 17.01 30.17 18.32
CA LEU A 2 16.96 29.03 17.41
C LEU A 2 15.50 28.81 16.95
N GLN A 3 15.29 28.40 15.69
CA GLN A 3 13.99 27.94 15.21
C GLN A 3 13.80 26.46 15.57
N MET A 4 12.66 26.16 16.20
CA MET A 4 12.20 24.82 16.55
C MET A 4 11.85 24.02 15.29
N TYR A 5 12.36 22.79 15.22
CA TYR A 5 11.94 21.76 14.27
C TYR A 5 10.45 21.47 14.43
N ARG A 6 9.68 21.81 13.39
CA ARG A 6 8.25 21.54 13.29
C ARG A 6 8.07 20.38 12.34
N VAL A 7 8.12 19.15 12.87
CA VAL A 7 7.68 17.95 12.14
C VAL A 7 6.15 17.97 12.16
N THR A 8 5.55 18.55 11.13
CA THR A 8 4.10 18.56 10.93
C THR A 8 3.61 17.17 10.56
N LYS A 9 2.99 16.50 11.54
CA LYS A 9 1.69 15.83 11.42
C LYS A 9 1.24 15.53 9.98
N PHE A 10 1.56 14.34 9.49
CA PHE A 10 0.66 13.63 8.58
C PHE A 10 -0.55 13.18 9.40
N LEU A 11 -1.46 14.13 9.65
CA LEU A 11 -2.80 13.78 10.06
C LEU A 11 -3.41 12.98 8.91
N PHE A 12 -4.07 11.89 9.28
CA PHE A 12 -4.97 11.06 8.51
C PHE A 12 -6.39 11.68 8.56
N PRO A 13 -6.91 12.36 7.52
CA PRO A 13 -8.34 12.70 7.50
C PRO A 13 -9.07 12.20 6.23
N GLU A 14 -8.39 11.65 5.22
CA GLU A 14 -9.03 11.17 3.98
C GLU A 14 -9.44 9.69 4.03
N MET A 15 -9.13 8.97 5.10
CA MET A 15 -9.50 7.55 5.29
C MET A 15 -11.02 7.33 5.46
N PHE A 16 -11.82 8.39 5.64
CA PHE A 16 -13.26 8.30 5.90
C PHE A 16 -14.15 8.44 4.66
N ARG A 17 -13.60 8.67 3.45
CA ARG A 17 -14.37 8.64 2.19
C ARG A 17 -14.37 7.27 1.51
N PHE A 18 -14.06 6.22 2.27
CA PHE A 18 -13.68 4.89 1.77
C PHE A 18 -14.76 3.80 1.90
N ALA A 19 -15.94 4.10 2.47
CA ALA A 19 -16.83 3.06 2.99
C ALA A 19 -17.70 2.29 1.97
N ALA A 20 -17.68 2.61 0.67
CA ALA A 20 -18.65 2.03 -0.27
C ALA A 20 -18.10 0.97 -1.24
N SER A 21 -16.82 1.04 -1.65
CA SER A 21 -16.30 0.17 -2.73
C SER A 21 -15.28 -0.87 -2.25
N LEU A 22 -14.55 -0.59 -1.16
CA LEU A 22 -13.42 -1.41 -0.73
C LEU A 22 -13.75 -2.43 0.37
N THR A 23 -14.97 -2.39 0.90
CA THR A 23 -15.46 -3.29 1.96
C THR A 23 -15.40 -4.77 1.54
N LYS A 24 -15.63 -5.08 0.25
CA LYS A 24 -15.61 -6.48 -0.23
C LYS A 24 -14.21 -7.09 -0.32
N ILE A 25 -13.20 -6.31 -0.71
CA ILE A 25 -11.82 -6.81 -0.85
C ILE A 25 -11.18 -6.93 0.54
N TYR A 26 -11.44 -5.96 1.44
CA TYR A 26 -10.94 -6.00 2.81
C TYR A 26 -11.58 -7.11 3.65
N GLU A 27 -12.87 -7.42 3.50
CA GLU A 27 -13.49 -8.56 4.21
C GLU A 27 -12.95 -9.92 3.76
N PHE A 28 -12.59 -10.07 2.49
CA PHE A 28 -11.99 -11.30 2.00
C PHE A 28 -10.56 -11.51 2.53
N PHE A 29 -9.83 -10.41 2.81
CA PHE A 29 -8.43 -10.45 3.22
C PHE A 29 -8.17 -10.35 4.73
N MET A 30 -9.10 -9.75 5.49
CA MET A 30 -8.99 -9.52 6.93
C MET A 30 -9.88 -10.44 7.77
N MET A 31 -10.26 -11.62 7.25
CA MET A 31 -10.87 -12.66 8.08
C MET A 31 -9.78 -13.32 8.95
N PRO A 32 -9.85 -13.25 10.29
CA PRO A 32 -9.00 -14.08 11.14
C PRO A 32 -9.29 -15.55 10.82
N LYS A 33 -8.22 -16.32 10.52
CA LYS A 33 -8.27 -17.76 10.30
C LYS A 33 -9.08 -18.41 11.45
N PRO A 34 -10.13 -19.20 11.19
CA PRO A 34 -10.92 -19.77 12.26
C PRO A 34 -10.01 -20.63 13.14
N PRO A 35 -9.99 -20.43 14.48
CA PRO A 35 -9.33 -21.37 15.35
C PRO A 35 -10.01 -22.73 15.16
N HIS A 36 -9.21 -23.74 14.81
CA HIS A 36 -9.67 -25.11 14.59
C HIS A 36 -10.66 -25.53 15.67
N ALA A 37 -11.82 -26.03 15.24
CA ALA A 37 -12.85 -26.55 16.10
C ALA A 37 -12.29 -27.58 17.09
N ARG A 38 -12.57 -27.39 18.39
CA ARG A 38 -12.81 -28.50 19.30
C ARG A 38 -14.24 -28.41 19.79
N LEU A 39 -15.02 -29.41 19.37
CA LEU A 39 -16.32 -29.75 19.92
C LEU A 39 -16.19 -29.98 21.44
N SER A 40 -17.04 -29.32 22.22
CA SER A 40 -17.70 -29.94 23.38
C SER A 40 -18.85 -29.04 23.81
N SER A 41 -20.05 -29.62 23.80
CA SER A 41 -21.25 -29.09 24.42
C SER A 41 -21.00 -28.77 25.89
N ASN A 42 -21.37 -27.57 26.33
CA ASN A 42 -22.28 -27.37 27.46
C ASN A 42 -22.61 -25.89 27.61
N MET A 43 -23.91 -25.59 27.49
CA MET A 43 -24.48 -24.31 27.90
C MET A 43 -24.32 -24.15 29.40
N GLN A 44 -23.71 -23.05 29.84
CA GLN A 44 -23.93 -22.53 31.19
C GLN A 44 -23.94 -20.99 31.16
N THR A 45 -24.91 -20.50 31.90
CA THR A 45 -25.53 -19.17 31.92
C THR A 45 -24.57 -18.02 32.22
N MET A 46 -24.89 -16.85 31.65
CA MET A 46 -24.25 -15.55 31.88
C MET A 46 -24.05 -15.21 33.37
N ASN A 47 -22.93 -14.57 33.69
CA ASN A 47 -22.75 -13.75 34.89
C ASN A 47 -22.59 -12.27 34.46
N PRO A 48 -23.40 -11.31 34.97
CA PRO A 48 -23.37 -9.91 34.54
C PRO A 48 -22.46 -9.02 35.43
N GLU A 49 -21.21 -9.44 35.66
CA GLU A 49 -20.22 -8.62 36.37
C GLU A 49 -19.06 -8.27 35.45
N CYS A 50 -19.32 -7.32 34.54
CA CYS A 50 -18.27 -6.66 33.77
C CYS A 50 -17.58 -5.63 34.68
N GLN A 51 -16.64 -6.05 35.53
CA GLN A 51 -15.77 -5.13 36.28
C GLN A 51 -14.36 -5.71 36.55
N SER A 52 -13.37 -4.91 36.15
CA SER A 52 -11.94 -4.95 36.48
C SER A 52 -11.03 -5.94 35.73
N TRP A 53 -10.38 -5.47 34.67
CA TRP A 53 -9.12 -6.04 34.18
C TRP A 53 -7.95 -5.16 34.68
N PRO A 54 -6.95 -5.72 35.38
CA PRO A 54 -5.80 -4.96 35.83
C PRO A 54 -4.93 -4.56 34.62
N GLN A 55 -4.60 -3.27 34.53
CA GLN A 55 -3.67 -2.74 33.54
C GLN A 55 -2.23 -3.15 33.91
N PRO A 56 -1.41 -3.67 32.98
CA PRO A 56 0.00 -3.91 33.25
C PRO A 56 0.78 -2.58 33.33
N PRO A 57 1.61 -2.37 34.37
CA PRO A 57 2.44 -1.18 34.49
C PRO A 57 3.73 -1.34 33.68
N GLY A 58 4.10 -0.29 32.92
CA GLY A 58 5.44 -0.15 32.36
C GLY A 58 5.47 0.03 30.85
N VAL A 59 5.24 1.26 30.40
CA VAL A 59 5.69 1.76 29.10
C VAL A 59 7.23 1.83 29.11
N ALA A 60 7.87 0.67 28.95
CA ALA A 60 9.30 0.58 28.73
C ALA A 60 9.58 0.84 27.25
N ALA A 61 10.23 1.98 26.99
CA ALA A 61 11.00 2.36 25.82
C ALA A 61 10.65 1.63 24.49
N PHE A 62 10.15 2.40 23.52
CA PHE A 62 10.36 2.11 22.11
C PHE A 62 11.87 2.05 21.85
N GLN A 63 12.48 0.90 22.07
CA GLN A 63 13.80 0.63 21.53
C GLN A 63 13.65 0.59 20.01
N LEU A 64 14.31 1.55 19.37
CA LEU A 64 14.56 1.59 17.94
C LEU A 64 15.45 0.40 17.58
N HIS A 65 14.83 -0.78 17.49
CA HIS A 65 15.52 -2.00 17.11
C HIS A 65 15.68 -1.99 15.58
N LYS A 66 16.89 -1.61 15.16
CA LYS A 66 17.60 -2.07 13.95
C LYS A 66 16.67 -2.65 12.88
N GLU A 67 16.31 -1.82 11.90
CA GLU A 67 15.54 -2.20 10.70
C GLU A 67 15.91 -3.62 10.26
N PRO A 68 15.01 -4.61 10.37
CA PRO A 68 15.26 -5.91 9.78
C PRO A 68 15.48 -5.66 8.29
N LYS A 69 16.61 -6.12 7.75
CA LYS A 69 16.96 -5.95 6.33
C LYS A 69 15.75 -6.36 5.48
N LEU A 70 15.03 -5.36 4.97
CA LEU A 70 13.80 -5.58 4.22
C LEU A 70 14.14 -6.47 3.02
N LYS A 71 13.23 -7.39 2.71
CA LYS A 71 13.32 -8.18 1.48
C LYS A 71 12.80 -7.41 0.27
N LEU A 72 12.35 -6.17 0.48
CA LEU A 72 12.00 -5.20 -0.55
C LEU A 72 13.04 -4.09 -0.55
N SER A 73 13.66 -3.87 -1.71
CA SER A 73 14.50 -2.70 -1.99
C SER A 73 13.73 -1.77 -2.90
N LEU A 74 13.78 -0.48 -2.60
CA LEU A 74 13.10 0.58 -3.34
C LEU A 74 14.12 1.61 -3.79
N GLU A 75 14.17 1.89 -5.10
CA GLU A 75 15.01 2.94 -5.67
C GLU A 75 14.15 3.93 -6.44
N THR A 76 14.27 5.22 -6.11
CA THR A 76 13.55 6.27 -6.81
C THR A 76 14.45 6.93 -7.86
N ARG A 77 13.96 7.06 -9.08
CA ARG A 77 14.60 7.80 -10.17
C ARG A 77 13.62 8.80 -10.76
N ASN A 78 14.13 9.92 -11.25
CA ASN A 78 13.35 10.89 -12.00
C ASN A 78 13.69 10.74 -13.49
N ARG A 79 12.67 10.81 -14.35
CA ARG A 79 12.83 11.05 -15.79
C ARG A 79 11.89 12.18 -16.21
N GLY A 80 12.41 13.40 -16.23
CA GLY A 80 11.64 14.60 -16.53
C GLY A 80 10.72 14.98 -15.37
N ASP A 81 9.41 14.97 -15.62
CA ASP A 81 8.37 15.20 -14.61
C ASP A 81 7.78 13.89 -14.05
N VAL A 82 8.25 12.74 -14.54
CA VAL A 82 7.81 11.41 -14.09
C VAL A 82 8.78 10.86 -13.04
N MET A 83 8.22 10.48 -11.90
CA MET A 83 8.95 9.76 -10.85
C MET A 83 8.78 8.25 -11.04
N ILE A 84 9.88 7.52 -11.03
CA ILE A 84 9.92 6.07 -11.21
C ILE A 84 10.40 5.47 -9.89
N VAL A 85 9.63 4.54 -9.32
CA VAL A 85 10.00 3.77 -8.14
C VAL A 85 10.26 2.34 -8.57
N HIS A 86 11.53 1.91 -8.53
CA HIS A 86 11.94 0.56 -8.83
C HIS A 86 11.80 -0.34 -7.60
N CYS A 87 11.00 -1.40 -7.73
CA CYS A 87 10.75 -2.37 -6.68
C CYS A 87 11.53 -3.66 -6.95
N HIS A 88 12.40 -4.04 -6.00
CA HIS A 88 13.15 -5.29 -6.08
C HIS A 88 12.87 -6.17 -4.86
N GLY A 89 12.46 -7.42 -5.10
CA GLY A 89 12.20 -8.41 -4.05
C GLY A 89 10.70 -8.60 -3.79
N ARG A 90 10.28 -8.58 -2.52
CA ARG A 90 8.95 -9.10 -2.12
C ARG A 90 8.02 -7.99 -1.67
N ILE A 91 6.81 -7.91 -2.24
CA ILE A 91 5.75 -6.99 -1.76
C ILE A 91 4.70 -7.81 -1.02
N VAL A 92 4.92 -7.96 0.29
CA VAL A 92 4.11 -8.83 1.16
C VAL A 92 3.66 -8.08 2.41
N TYR A 93 2.72 -8.68 3.16
CA TYR A 93 2.23 -8.09 4.41
C TYR A 93 3.37 -7.82 5.41
N ARG A 94 3.20 -6.73 6.20
CA ARG A 94 4.12 -6.16 7.22
C ARG A 94 4.95 -4.99 6.69
N ASP A 95 6.27 -5.07 6.89
CA ASP A 95 7.18 -3.94 6.77
C ASP A 95 7.41 -3.59 5.30
N GLU A 96 7.35 -4.59 4.40
CA GLU A 96 7.51 -4.37 2.97
C GLU A 96 6.37 -3.52 2.36
N ALA A 97 5.10 -3.87 2.61
CA ALA A 97 3.96 -3.07 2.16
C ALA A 97 3.97 -1.66 2.78
N ALA A 98 4.25 -1.56 4.09
CA ALA A 98 4.34 -0.28 4.78
C ALA A 98 5.48 0.61 4.24
N ALA A 99 6.64 0.05 3.91
CA ALA A 99 7.76 0.77 3.34
C ALA A 99 7.42 1.34 1.95
N LEU A 100 6.75 0.53 1.11
CA LEU A 100 6.27 0.99 -0.19
C LEU A 100 5.26 2.13 -0.04
N SER A 101 4.29 1.98 0.86
CA SER A 101 3.26 2.99 1.15
C SER A 101 3.86 4.34 1.53
N ARG A 102 4.83 4.33 2.45
CA ARG A 102 5.51 5.53 2.94
C ARG A 102 6.27 6.23 1.83
N LEU A 103 7.10 5.49 1.08
CA LEU A 103 7.90 6.07 0.00
C LEU A 103 7.02 6.67 -1.09
N VAL A 104 6.02 5.93 -1.57
CA VAL A 104 5.12 6.44 -2.63
C VAL A 104 4.31 7.63 -2.12
N GLY A 105 3.87 7.61 -0.86
CA GLY A 105 3.22 8.74 -0.21
C GLY A 105 4.04 10.04 -0.28
N GLU A 106 5.33 9.95 0.08
CA GLU A 106 6.31 11.04 0.02
C GLU A 106 6.57 11.52 -1.42
N VAL A 107 6.68 10.58 -2.38
CA VAL A 107 6.86 10.95 -3.79
C VAL A 107 5.64 11.71 -4.33
N LEU A 108 4.43 11.29 -3.98
CA LEU A 108 3.18 11.90 -4.43
C LEU A 108 2.91 13.29 -3.81
N GLU A 109 3.68 13.72 -2.81
CA GLU A 109 3.65 15.11 -2.34
C GLU A 109 4.33 16.07 -3.31
N HIS A 110 5.32 15.57 -4.05
CA HIS A 110 6.22 16.38 -4.88
C HIS A 110 6.07 16.10 -6.39
N SER A 111 5.41 15.00 -6.76
CA SER A 111 5.17 14.61 -8.15
C SER A 111 3.70 14.31 -8.42
N ARG A 112 3.29 14.58 -9.67
CA ARG A 112 1.97 14.22 -10.21
C ARG A 112 2.00 13.04 -11.17
N LYS A 113 3.17 12.61 -11.63
CA LYS A 113 3.31 11.46 -12.52
C LYS A 113 4.23 10.44 -11.85
N LEU A 114 3.71 9.24 -11.58
CA LEU A 114 4.43 8.16 -10.92
C LEU A 114 4.32 6.85 -11.69
N ILE A 115 5.45 6.17 -11.87
CA ILE A 115 5.53 4.80 -12.36
C ILE A 115 6.08 3.92 -11.24
N LEU A 116 5.38 2.85 -10.93
CA LEU A 116 5.89 1.77 -10.09
C LEU A 116 6.42 0.64 -10.99
N ASP A 117 7.73 0.45 -11.00
CA ASP A 117 8.39 -0.61 -11.77
C ASP A 117 8.44 -1.90 -10.93
N LEU A 118 7.68 -2.90 -11.40
CA LEU A 118 7.49 -4.20 -10.77
C LEU A 118 8.41 -5.27 -11.36
N SER A 119 9.32 -4.93 -12.28
CA SER A 119 10.19 -5.90 -12.96
C SER A 119 11.14 -6.65 -12.02
N GLY A 120 11.54 -6.02 -10.92
CA GLY A 120 12.35 -6.64 -9.87
C GLY A 120 11.56 -7.42 -8.82
N VAL A 121 10.22 -7.46 -8.89
CA VAL A 121 9.38 -8.05 -7.84
C VAL A 121 9.31 -9.56 -8.01
N THR A 122 9.84 -10.31 -7.06
CA THR A 122 9.91 -11.79 -7.10
C THR A 122 8.69 -12.47 -6.51
N SER A 123 7.93 -11.78 -5.65
CA SER A 123 6.69 -12.32 -5.07
C SER A 123 5.81 -11.20 -4.55
N MET A 124 4.50 -11.39 -4.66
CA MET A 124 3.47 -10.51 -4.14
C MET A 124 2.40 -11.37 -3.47
N ASP A 125 1.92 -10.93 -2.32
CA ASP A 125 0.70 -11.46 -1.73
C ASP A 125 -0.44 -10.45 -1.90
N SER A 126 -1.59 -10.84 -1.43
CA SER A 126 -2.76 -9.99 -1.27
C SER A 126 -2.58 -8.66 -0.55
N ALA A 127 -1.67 -8.54 0.42
CA ALA A 127 -1.41 -7.28 1.07
C ALA A 127 -0.66 -6.36 0.09
N GLY A 128 0.26 -6.92 -0.71
CA GLY A 128 0.85 -6.19 -1.83
C GLY A 128 -0.17 -5.74 -2.88
N ILE A 129 -1.11 -6.61 -3.26
CA ILE A 129 -2.21 -6.29 -4.18
C ILE A 129 -3.08 -5.16 -3.59
N GLY A 130 -3.48 -5.29 -2.32
CA GLY A 130 -4.24 -4.26 -1.61
C GLY A 130 -3.50 -2.93 -1.52
N GLU A 131 -2.18 -2.98 -1.30
CA GLU A 131 -1.33 -1.79 -1.26
C GLU A 131 -1.30 -1.07 -2.61
N LEU A 132 -1.19 -1.79 -3.73
CA LEU A 132 -1.24 -1.17 -5.07
C LEU A 132 -2.57 -0.44 -5.31
N ALA A 133 -3.68 -1.05 -4.91
CA ALA A 133 -5.01 -0.43 -5.02
C ALA A 133 -5.12 0.82 -4.13
N LEU A 134 -4.57 0.77 -2.92
CA LEU A 134 -4.52 1.93 -2.02
C LEU A 134 -3.71 3.07 -2.62
N LEU A 135 -2.53 2.79 -3.17
CA LEU A 135 -1.65 3.78 -3.79
C LEU A 135 -2.29 4.46 -4.98
N GLN A 136 -2.99 3.71 -5.84
CA GLN A 136 -3.76 4.28 -6.95
C GLN A 136 -4.81 5.27 -6.45
N ASN A 137 -5.57 4.90 -5.41
CA ASN A 137 -6.57 5.80 -4.82
C ASN A 137 -5.92 7.04 -4.20
N CYS A 138 -4.79 6.89 -3.52
CA CYS A 138 -4.03 8.02 -2.97
C CYS A 138 -3.52 8.96 -4.07
N ALA A 139 -3.06 8.42 -5.20
CA ALA A 139 -2.65 9.21 -6.35
C ALA A 139 -3.83 9.98 -6.94
N GLN A 140 -4.97 9.32 -7.17
CA GLN A 140 -6.20 9.94 -7.65
C GLN A 140 -6.66 11.08 -6.72
N GLY A 141 -6.68 10.86 -5.40
CA GLY A 141 -7.04 11.88 -4.42
C GLY A 141 -6.10 13.09 -4.41
N LYS A 142 -4.87 12.94 -4.91
CA LYS A 142 -3.87 14.01 -5.07
C LYS A 142 -3.82 14.58 -6.51
N ASN A 143 -4.77 14.22 -7.38
CA ASN A 143 -4.75 14.52 -8.82
C ASN A 143 -3.42 14.13 -9.48
N ALA A 144 -2.86 12.99 -9.07
CA ALA A 144 -1.66 12.40 -9.63
C ALA A 144 -2.03 11.14 -10.41
N THR A 145 -1.29 10.89 -11.48
CA THR A 145 -1.40 9.70 -12.30
C THR A 145 -0.38 8.67 -11.81
N PHE A 146 -0.87 7.50 -11.43
CA PHE A 146 -0.07 6.35 -11.00
C PHE A 146 -0.22 5.22 -12.02
N LYS A 147 0.92 4.72 -12.51
CA LYS A 147 0.97 3.62 -13.48
C LYS A 147 1.89 2.52 -12.97
N CYS A 148 1.58 1.27 -13.27
CA CYS A 148 2.46 0.14 -12.99
C CYS A 148 3.18 -0.29 -14.28
N ALA A 149 4.40 -0.79 -14.15
CA ALA A 149 5.20 -1.21 -15.30
C ALA A 149 5.96 -2.51 -15.02
N GLY A 150 6.15 -3.31 -16.06
CA GLY A 150 7.03 -4.47 -16.04
C GLY A 150 6.68 -5.59 -15.04
N PRO A 151 5.42 -5.90 -14.71
CA PRO A 151 5.16 -7.07 -13.87
C PRO A 151 5.63 -8.34 -14.58
N ASN A 152 6.32 -9.22 -13.86
CA ASN A 152 6.59 -10.57 -14.37
C ASN A 152 5.29 -11.39 -14.48
N GLU A 153 5.37 -12.56 -15.10
CA GLU A 153 4.20 -13.44 -15.34
C GLU A 153 3.44 -13.76 -14.05
N PHE A 154 4.14 -14.04 -12.95
CA PHE A 154 3.50 -14.33 -11.66
C PHE A 154 2.72 -13.13 -11.13
N VAL A 155 3.31 -11.93 -11.11
CA VAL A 155 2.66 -10.71 -10.65
C VAL A 155 1.50 -10.33 -11.57
N ARG A 156 1.67 -10.47 -12.89
CA ARG A 156 0.60 -10.22 -13.87
C ARG A 156 -0.60 -11.13 -13.62
N ASN A 157 -0.37 -12.44 -13.47
CA ASN A 157 -1.43 -13.39 -13.17
C ASN A 157 -2.19 -13.04 -11.88
N LEU A 158 -1.50 -12.54 -10.85
CA LEU A 158 -2.14 -12.09 -9.61
C LEU A 158 -3.01 -10.83 -9.81
N LEU A 159 -2.53 -9.86 -10.58
CA LEU A 159 -3.27 -8.63 -10.88
C LEU A 159 -4.52 -8.94 -11.73
N ASP A 160 -4.40 -9.83 -12.71
CA ASP A 160 -5.50 -10.28 -13.55
C ASP A 160 -6.57 -11.03 -12.72
N LEU A 161 -6.15 -11.95 -11.84
CA LEU A 161 -7.07 -12.70 -10.96
C LEU A 161 -7.85 -11.80 -9.98
N THR A 162 -7.27 -10.66 -9.62
CA THR A 162 -7.88 -9.71 -8.67
C THR A 162 -8.60 -8.57 -9.37
N ASN A 163 -8.66 -8.59 -10.71
CA ASN A 163 -9.29 -7.58 -11.54
C ASN A 163 -8.76 -6.16 -11.28
N LEU A 164 -7.50 -6.05 -10.83
CA LEU A 164 -6.83 -4.77 -10.60
C LEU A 164 -6.37 -4.11 -11.90
N ASP A 165 -6.24 -4.88 -12.98
CA ASP A 165 -6.07 -4.37 -14.35
C ASP A 165 -7.16 -3.37 -14.76
N SER A 166 -8.37 -3.48 -14.21
CA SER A 166 -9.45 -2.51 -14.44
C SER A 166 -9.28 -1.18 -13.69
N VAL A 167 -8.40 -1.13 -12.68
CA VAL A 167 -8.21 0.03 -11.79
C VAL A 167 -6.81 0.63 -11.94
N LEU A 168 -5.83 -0.20 -12.30
CA LEU A 168 -4.43 0.15 -12.50
C LEU A 168 -4.11 0.14 -13.98
N GLU A 169 -3.52 1.23 -14.46
CA GLU A 169 -2.91 1.23 -15.78
C GLU A 169 -1.57 0.48 -15.72
N ILE A 170 -1.52 -0.71 -16.34
CA ILE A 170 -0.37 -1.62 -16.28
C ILE A 170 0.29 -1.75 -17.65
N HIS A 171 1.58 -1.40 -17.71
CA HIS A 171 2.40 -1.44 -18.91
C HIS A 171 3.40 -2.60 -18.89
N SER A 172 3.82 -3.06 -20.08
CA SER A 172 4.82 -4.12 -20.23
C SER A 172 6.24 -3.70 -19.79
N SER A 173 6.57 -2.43 -19.90
CA SER A 173 7.86 -1.89 -19.49
C SER A 173 7.74 -0.45 -18.97
N VAL A 174 8.80 0.03 -18.30
CA VAL A 174 8.88 1.42 -17.85
C VAL A 174 8.86 2.38 -19.03
N ASN A 175 9.44 2.01 -20.17
CA ASN A 175 9.42 2.86 -21.37
C ASN A 175 7.99 3.00 -21.93
N ASP A 176 7.24 1.90 -22.03
CA ASP A 176 5.85 1.96 -22.52
C ASP A 176 4.99 2.84 -21.58
N ALA A 177 5.19 2.71 -20.26
CA ALA A 177 4.53 3.57 -19.28
C ALA A 177 4.92 5.05 -19.45
N LEU A 178 6.18 5.36 -19.75
CA LEU A 178 6.63 6.73 -19.98
C LEU A 178 6.02 7.32 -21.26
N GLU A 179 5.97 6.54 -22.35
CA GLU A 179 5.36 6.96 -23.61
C GLU A 179 3.86 7.25 -23.44
N SER A 180 3.18 6.49 -22.58
CA SER A 180 1.76 6.73 -22.29
C SER A 180 1.47 8.10 -21.66
N PHE A 181 2.45 8.71 -20.96
CA PHE A 181 2.29 10.07 -20.42
C PHE A 181 2.39 11.15 -21.50
N ALA A 182 3.02 10.88 -22.64
CA ALA A 182 3.14 11.84 -23.73
C ALA A 182 1.84 11.96 -24.54
N GLY A 183 1.02 10.90 -24.56
CA GLY A 183 -0.28 10.90 -25.24
C GLY A 183 -1.35 11.74 -24.55
N ASP A 184 -1.22 11.98 -23.24
CA ASP A 184 -2.22 12.68 -22.43
C ASP A 184 -2.18 14.22 -22.59
N GLU A 185 -1.08 14.79 -23.11
CA GLU A 185 -0.90 16.25 -23.26
C GLU A 185 -1.38 16.83 -24.60
N VAL A 186 -1.80 15.98 -25.56
CA VAL A 186 -2.07 16.40 -26.96
C VAL A 186 -3.48 16.98 -27.19
N CYS A 187 -4.40 16.94 -26.21
CA CYS A 187 -5.80 17.32 -26.43
C CYS A 187 -6.25 18.67 -25.82
N ALA A 188 -5.34 19.57 -25.44
CA ALA A 188 -5.68 20.82 -24.75
C ALA A 188 -5.68 22.11 -25.61
N ASP A 189 -5.55 22.00 -26.94
CA ASP A 189 -5.62 23.16 -27.84
C ASP A 189 -6.50 22.85 -29.06
N SER A 190 -7.80 23.12 -28.95
CA SER A 190 -8.76 23.25 -30.06
C SER A 190 -9.96 24.10 -29.65
#